data_AF-A0A1Q3AUX6-F1
#
_entry.id   AF-A0A1Q3AUX6-F1
#
_cell.length_a   1.000
_cell.length_b   1.000
_cell.length_c   1.000
_cell.angle_alpha   90.00
_cell.angle_beta   90.00
_cell.angle_gamma   90.00
#
_symmetry.space_group_name_H-M   'P 1'
#
loop_
_entity.id
_entity.type
_entity.pdbx_description
1 polymer ?
#
loop_
_entity_poly.entity_id
_entity_poly.type
_entity_poly.pdbx_seq_one_letter_code
_entity_poly.pdbx_strand_id
1 'polypeptide(L)'
;MVRFYTWSNKIAGNFAINKKLDRVLENWEWHNLFSHSLAHFHNQEVSDQSSVTVSLLDHRSSGNKPFKFLNFWVKDAHFPGLVSRVWDNRVVGNPLEGVLCKLRNLKRELNSVFNKPNPSLKREALRVEIKCIQSNLLSNPSDASLLLQEKLLLSKFWKAKEEEESFLKKKIAHFLA
;
A
#
# COMPACT_ATOMS: atom_id res chain seq x y z
N MET A 1 11.04 19.17 2.99
CA MET A 1 12.22 18.76 3.78
C MET A 1 13.09 17.89 2.88
N VAL A 2 14.31 18.31 2.57
CA VAL A 2 15.19 17.59 1.62
C VAL A 2 15.87 16.45 2.37
N ARG A 3 15.64 15.20 1.94
CA ARG A 3 16.41 14.06 2.43
C ARG A 3 17.80 14.07 1.78
N PHE A 4 18.84 14.09 2.60
CA PHE A 4 20.22 14.06 2.13
C PHE A 4 20.66 12.67 1.65
N TYR A 5 20.01 11.61 2.12
CA TYR A 5 20.31 10.21 1.76
C TYR A 5 19.03 9.47 1.36
N THR A 6 19.14 8.57 0.39
CA THR A 6 18.02 7.79 -0.14
C THR A 6 18.22 6.29 0.04
N TRP A 7 19.45 5.87 0.33
CA TRP A 7 19.85 4.50 0.64
C TRP A 7 20.69 4.44 1.92
N SER A 8 20.50 3.38 2.69
CA SER A 8 21.30 3.08 3.89
C SER A 8 21.57 1.59 3.96
N ASN A 9 22.76 1.20 4.42
CA ASN A 9 23.05 -0.20 4.72
C ASN A 9 22.45 -0.69 6.04
N LYS A 10 21.77 0.19 6.81
CA LYS A 10 21.10 -0.12 8.09
C LYS A 10 22.03 -0.75 9.14
N ILE A 11 23.33 -0.45 9.08
CA ILE A 11 24.33 -0.84 10.08
C ILE A 11 24.59 0.34 11.02
N ALA A 12 24.76 0.06 12.31
CA ALA A 12 25.07 1.06 13.32
C ALA A 12 26.59 1.22 13.53
N GLY A 13 26.99 2.40 14.02
CA GLY A 13 28.39 2.69 14.38
C GLY A 13 29.28 2.98 13.17
N ASN A 14 30.57 2.66 13.30
CA ASN A 14 31.59 3.06 12.33
C ASN A 14 31.43 2.43 10.93
N PHE A 15 30.57 1.42 10.79
CA PHE A 15 30.26 0.76 9.52
C PHE A 15 28.95 1.27 8.88
N ALA A 16 28.32 2.29 9.46
CA ALA A 16 27.12 2.91 8.90
C ALA A 16 27.46 3.62 7.58
N ILE A 17 26.74 3.25 6.52
CA ILE A 17 26.91 3.86 5.19
C ILE A 17 25.55 4.37 4.72
N ASN A 18 25.48 5.68 4.48
CA ASN A 18 24.33 6.34 3.87
C ASN A 18 24.73 6.94 2.52
N LYS A 19 23.93 6.70 1.48
CA LYS A 19 24.19 7.20 0.13
C LYS A 19 22.96 7.91 -0.44
N LYS A 20 23.20 8.94 -1.26
CA LYS A 20 22.18 9.58 -2.08
C LYS A 20 22.23 8.96 -3.48
N LEU A 21 21.40 7.95 -3.72
CA LEU A 21 21.36 7.21 -4.97
C LEU A 21 20.24 7.69 -5.91
N ASP A 22 19.14 8.18 -5.35
CA ASP A 22 17.95 8.56 -6.11
C ASP A 22 17.95 10.07 -6.40
N ARG A 23 17.73 10.42 -7.67
CA ARG A 23 17.64 11.80 -8.16
C ARG A 23 16.44 11.93 -9.07
N VAL A 24 15.72 13.05 -8.95
CA VAL A 24 14.70 13.46 -9.92
C VAL A 24 15.32 14.56 -10.77
N LEU A 25 15.32 14.35 -12.08
CA LEU A 25 15.82 15.29 -13.06
C LEU A 25 14.65 15.66 -13.97
N GLU A 26 14.47 16.95 -14.23
CA GLU A 26 13.51 17.46 -15.19
C GLU A 26 14.23 18.14 -16.35
N ASN A 27 13.62 18.11 -17.53
CA ASN A 27 14.08 18.86 -18.69
C ASN A 27 13.21 20.12 -18.87
N TRP A 28 13.62 20.99 -19.80
CA TRP A 28 12.93 22.25 -20.05
C TRP A 28 11.46 22.05 -20.47
N GLU A 29 11.18 21.05 -21.31
CA GLU A 29 9.82 20.73 -21.73
C GLU A 29 8.92 20.31 -20.57
N TRP A 30 9.43 19.47 -19.67
CA TRP A 30 8.74 19.07 -18.44
C TRP A 30 8.47 20.25 -17.54
N HIS A 31 9.45 21.14 -17.35
CA HIS A 31 9.29 22.35 -16.56
C HIS A 31 8.18 23.26 -17.14
N ASN A 32 8.10 23.38 -18.47
CA ASN A 32 7.04 24.16 -19.11
C ASN A 32 5.65 23.55 -18.95
N LEU A 33 5.54 22.21 -18.95
CA LEU A 33 4.26 21.50 -18.81
C LEU A 33 3.82 21.35 -17.34
N PHE A 34 4.78 21.22 -16.42
CA PHE A 34 4.57 20.94 -15.00
C PHE A 34 5.41 21.89 -14.14
N SER A 35 5.21 23.19 -14.34
CA SER A 35 5.96 24.28 -13.67
C SER A 35 5.84 24.29 -12.14
N HIS A 36 4.89 23.55 -11.58
CA HIS A 36 4.71 23.33 -10.15
C HIS A 36 4.96 21.88 -9.73
N SER A 37 5.79 21.14 -10.47
CA SER A 37 6.17 19.78 -10.08
C SER A 37 6.98 19.79 -8.78
N LEU A 38 6.71 18.83 -7.89
CA LEU A 38 7.41 18.76 -6.61
C LEU A 38 7.82 17.32 -6.29
N ALA A 39 9.12 17.11 -6.11
CA ALA A 39 9.69 15.83 -5.70
C ALA A 39 9.66 15.69 -4.17
N HIS A 40 8.93 14.70 -3.68
CA HIS A 40 8.89 14.29 -2.28
C HIS A 40 9.70 13.01 -2.08
N PHE A 41 10.73 13.08 -1.24
CA PHE A 41 11.49 11.92 -0.79
C PHE A 41 10.89 11.39 0.51
N HIS A 42 10.35 10.17 0.49
CA HIS A 42 9.65 9.56 1.62
C HIS A 42 10.60 8.91 2.63
N ASN A 43 10.05 8.43 3.76
CA ASN A 43 10.82 7.54 4.62
C ASN A 43 11.04 6.18 3.95
N GLN A 44 12.11 5.48 4.34
CA GLN A 44 12.38 4.11 3.83
C GLN A 44 11.25 3.14 4.23
N GLU A 45 10.56 3.42 5.33
CA GLU A 45 9.55 2.56 5.93
C GLU A 45 10.11 1.13 6.08
N VAL A 46 9.56 0.17 5.35
CA VAL A 46 9.98 -1.24 5.38
C VAL A 46 10.94 -1.61 4.25
N SER A 47 11.24 -0.68 3.34
CA SER A 47 12.17 -0.84 2.23
C SER A 47 13.59 -0.47 2.65
N ASP A 48 14.59 -0.95 1.91
CA ASP A 48 15.99 -0.50 2.04
C ASP A 48 16.28 0.74 1.19
N GLN A 49 15.30 1.19 0.41
CA GLN A 49 15.35 2.37 -0.44
C GLN A 49 14.19 3.33 -0.12
N SER A 50 14.53 4.62 -0.09
CA SER A 50 13.58 5.71 0.05
C SER A 50 12.81 5.87 -1.26
N SER A 51 11.49 5.72 -1.24
CA SER A 51 10.69 6.04 -2.43
C SER A 51 10.69 7.54 -2.70
N VAL A 52 10.53 7.90 -3.98
CA VAL A 52 10.40 9.28 -4.43
C VAL A 52 9.09 9.42 -5.19
N THR A 53 8.28 10.39 -4.79
CA THR A 53 7.03 10.73 -5.47
C THR A 53 7.16 12.12 -6.09
N VAL A 54 6.90 12.24 -7.39
CA VAL A 54 6.82 13.53 -8.06
C VAL A 54 5.36 13.92 -8.16
N SER A 55 4.96 14.91 -7.36
CA SER A 55 3.62 15.50 -7.43
C SER A 55 3.59 16.44 -8.63
N LEU A 56 2.78 16.12 -9.62
CA LEU A 56 2.47 17.02 -10.73
C LEU A 56 1.22 17.78 -10.35
N LEU A 57 1.26 19.11 -10.41
CA LEU A 57 0.08 19.94 -10.25
C LEU A 57 -0.78 19.89 -11.55
N ASP A 58 -1.04 18.69 -12.06
CA ASP A 58 -1.91 18.51 -13.22
C ASP A 58 -3.35 18.32 -12.73
N HIS A 59 -4.22 19.25 -13.10
CA HIS A 59 -5.66 19.18 -12.81
C HIS A 59 -6.38 18.18 -13.72
N ARG A 60 -5.66 17.25 -14.36
CA ARG A 60 -6.25 16.09 -15.03
C ARG A 60 -6.89 15.20 -13.98
N SER A 61 -8.19 15.41 -13.83
CA SER A 61 -9.18 14.61 -13.10
C SER A 61 -8.68 13.19 -12.83
N SER A 62 -8.66 12.78 -11.56
CA SER A 62 -8.56 11.36 -11.24
C SER A 62 -9.68 10.64 -11.97
N GLY A 63 -9.36 9.98 -13.08
CA GLY A 63 -10.32 9.14 -13.77
C GLY A 63 -10.85 8.09 -12.81
N ASN A 64 -12.10 7.66 -13.00
CA ASN A 64 -12.66 6.58 -12.21
C ASN A 64 -11.74 5.36 -12.28
N LYS A 65 -11.11 5.00 -11.15
CA LYS A 65 -10.24 3.83 -11.09
C LYS A 65 -11.06 2.59 -11.48
N PRO A 66 -10.60 1.80 -12.46
CA PRO A 66 -11.34 0.62 -12.88
C PRO A 66 -11.47 -0.34 -11.69
N PHE A 67 -12.64 -0.99 -11.62
CA PHE A 67 -12.86 -2.02 -10.61
C PHE A 67 -11.91 -3.19 -10.87
N LYS A 68 -11.19 -3.62 -9.82
CA LYS A 68 -10.34 -4.81 -9.86
C LYS A 68 -10.96 -5.89 -9.00
N PHE A 69 -11.38 -6.97 -9.64
CA PHE A 69 -11.81 -8.17 -8.93
C PHE A 69 -10.61 -8.84 -8.26
N LEU A 70 -10.74 -9.19 -6.99
CA LEU A 70 -9.66 -9.84 -6.23
C LEU A 70 -9.99 -11.32 -6.07
N ASN A 71 -9.13 -12.19 -6.59
CA ASN A 71 -9.36 -13.65 -6.60
C ASN A 71 -9.57 -14.26 -5.21
N PHE A 72 -9.09 -13.61 -4.14
CA PHE A 72 -9.33 -14.10 -2.78
C PHE A 72 -10.79 -13.94 -2.32
N TRP A 73 -11.59 -13.05 -2.94
CA TRP A 73 -13.01 -12.91 -2.60
C TRP A 73 -13.77 -14.21 -2.83
N VAL A 74 -13.44 -14.93 -3.91
CA VAL A 74 -14.03 -16.25 -4.23
C VAL A 74 -13.82 -17.26 -3.12
N LYS A 75 -12.80 -17.08 -2.28
CA LYS A 75 -12.42 -17.99 -1.20
C LYS A 75 -13.08 -17.64 0.14
N ASP A 76 -13.87 -16.57 0.21
CA ASP A 76 -14.61 -16.24 1.42
C ASP A 76 -15.96 -16.97 1.44
N ALA A 77 -16.33 -17.54 2.59
CA ALA A 77 -17.57 -18.30 2.74
C ALA A 77 -18.83 -17.48 2.43
N HIS A 78 -18.78 -16.14 2.56
CA HIS A 78 -19.91 -15.26 2.25
C HIS A 78 -20.03 -14.94 0.76
N PHE A 79 -18.99 -15.20 -0.05
CA PHE A 79 -18.95 -14.79 -1.46
C PHE A 79 -20.04 -15.46 -2.31
N PRO A 80 -20.24 -16.80 -2.27
CA PRO A 80 -21.31 -17.43 -3.04
C PRO A 80 -22.70 -16.90 -2.68
N GLY A 81 -22.98 -16.72 -1.39
CA GLY A 81 -24.26 -16.18 -0.91
C GLY A 81 -24.48 -14.73 -1.32
N LEU A 82 -23.42 -13.92 -1.33
CA LEU A 82 -23.47 -12.53 -1.80
C LEU A 82 -23.77 -12.47 -3.30
N VAL A 83 -23.11 -13.31 -4.11
CA VAL A 83 -23.38 -13.38 -5.55
C VAL A 83 -24.82 -13.81 -5.81
N SER A 84 -25.30 -14.89 -5.18
CA SER A 84 -26.69 -15.37 -5.34
C SER A 84 -27.68 -14.26 -4.99
N ARG A 85 -27.52 -13.62 -3.82
CA ARG A 85 -28.40 -12.53 -3.39
C ARG A 85 -28.49 -11.39 -4.41
N VAL A 86 -27.37 -11.02 -5.04
CA VAL A 86 -27.37 -9.97 -6.08
C VAL A 86 -28.01 -10.46 -7.37
N TRP A 87 -27.76 -11.72 -7.73
CA TRP A 87 -28.24 -12.30 -8.98
C TRP A 87 -29.73 -12.66 -8.96
N ASP A 88 -30.28 -12.96 -7.78
CA ASP A 88 -31.69 -13.30 -7.57
C ASP A 88 -32.60 -12.06 -7.56
N ASN A 89 -32.02 -10.85 -7.47
CA ASN A 89 -32.78 -9.62 -7.57
C ASN A 89 -33.41 -9.47 -8.95
N ARG A 90 -34.73 -9.24 -8.96
CA ARG A 90 -35.47 -8.90 -10.18
C ARG A 90 -35.07 -7.49 -10.62
N VAL A 91 -34.59 -7.37 -11.86
CA VAL A 91 -34.33 -6.09 -12.51
C VAL A 91 -35.35 -5.94 -13.64
N VAL A 92 -36.05 -4.83 -13.65
CA VAL A 92 -37.04 -4.48 -14.68
C VAL A 92 -36.32 -3.71 -15.79
N GLY A 93 -36.45 -4.14 -17.05
CA GLY A 93 -35.83 -3.49 -18.19
C GLY A 93 -35.30 -4.48 -19.23
N ASN A 94 -34.47 -3.99 -20.15
CA ASN A 94 -33.79 -4.82 -21.14
C ASN A 94 -32.86 -5.83 -20.42
N PRO A 95 -32.78 -7.10 -20.87
CA PRO A 95 -31.83 -8.09 -20.34
C PRO A 95 -30.39 -7.57 -20.15
N LEU A 96 -29.86 -6.77 -21.09
CA LEU A 96 -28.53 -6.18 -20.99
C LEU A 96 -28.42 -5.16 -19.85
N GLU A 97 -29.43 -4.30 -19.70
CA GLU A 97 -29.52 -3.35 -18.58
C GLU A 97 -29.65 -4.10 -17.24
N GLY A 98 -30.37 -5.23 -17.25
CA GLY A 98 -30.47 -6.15 -16.13
C GLY A 98 -29.11 -6.67 -15.67
N VAL A 99 -28.30 -7.17 -16.61
CA VAL A 99 -26.94 -7.64 -16.33
C VAL A 99 -26.05 -6.51 -15.82
N LEU A 100 -26.07 -5.33 -16.47
CA LEU A 100 -25.27 -4.19 -16.04
C LEU A 100 -25.65 -3.71 -14.63
N CYS A 101 -26.94 -3.69 -14.30
CA CYS A 101 -27.44 -3.35 -12.97
C CYS A 101 -26.93 -4.36 -11.92
N LYS A 102 -27.03 -5.66 -12.20
CA LYS A 102 -26.51 -6.72 -11.32
C LYS A 102 -25.00 -6.61 -11.11
N LEU A 103 -24.22 -6.35 -12.16
CA LEU A 103 -22.77 -6.13 -12.04
C LEU A 103 -22.42 -4.89 -11.22
N ARG A 104 -23.16 -3.78 -11.40
CA ARG A 104 -22.99 -2.55 -10.58
C ARG A 104 -23.31 -2.80 -9.11
N ASN A 105 -24.39 -3.52 -8.82
CA ASN A 105 -24.78 -3.89 -7.47
C ASN A 105 -23.77 -4.85 -6.84
N LEU A 106 -23.31 -5.86 -7.58
CA LEU A 106 -22.30 -6.81 -7.12
C LEU A 106 -21.00 -6.09 -6.76
N LYS A 107 -20.54 -5.16 -7.61
CA LYS A 107 -19.40 -4.30 -7.31
C LYS A 107 -19.59 -3.53 -5.99
N ARG A 108 -20.79 -2.96 -5.76
CA ARG A 108 -21.08 -2.21 -4.53
C ARG A 108 -21.05 -3.12 -3.29
N GLU A 109 -21.67 -4.29 -3.36
CA GLU A 109 -21.70 -5.26 -2.26
C GLU A 109 -20.31 -5.81 -1.96
N LEU A 110 -19.53 -6.17 -3.00
CA LEU A 110 -18.15 -6.62 -2.86
C LEU A 110 -17.28 -5.54 -2.20
N ASN A 111 -17.45 -4.28 -2.60
CA ASN A 111 -16.78 -3.18 -1.92
C ASN A 111 -17.29 -3.05 -0.47
N SER A 112 -18.58 -3.09 -0.20
CA SER A 112 -19.07 -2.95 1.18
C SER A 112 -18.54 -4.03 2.12
N VAL A 113 -18.49 -5.29 1.65
CA VAL A 113 -18.09 -6.44 2.46
C VAL A 113 -16.57 -6.59 2.56
N PHE A 114 -15.85 -6.34 1.46
CA PHE A 114 -14.42 -6.60 1.36
C PHE A 114 -13.53 -5.36 1.26
N ASN A 115 -14.08 -4.16 1.14
CA ASN A 115 -13.33 -2.89 1.26
C ASN A 115 -13.10 -2.52 2.72
N LYS A 116 -12.85 -3.53 3.57
CA LYS A 116 -12.08 -3.27 4.78
C LYS A 116 -10.68 -2.89 4.29
N PRO A 117 -10.07 -1.80 4.78
CA PRO A 117 -8.66 -1.62 4.57
C PRO A 117 -8.01 -2.94 5.02
N ASN A 118 -7.19 -3.54 4.15
CA ASN A 118 -6.40 -4.70 4.54
C ASN A 118 -5.07 -4.22 5.14
N PRO A 119 -5.08 -3.76 6.39
CA PRO A 119 -3.98 -4.02 7.28
C PRO A 119 -4.47 -4.84 8.47
N SER A 120 -3.72 -5.86 8.89
CA SER A 120 -3.82 -6.17 10.31
C SER A 120 -3.53 -4.87 11.07
N LEU A 121 -4.39 -4.54 12.03
CA LEU A 121 -4.20 -3.36 12.90
C LEU A 121 -2.79 -3.35 13.49
N LYS A 122 -2.24 -4.54 13.77
CA LYS A 122 -0.85 -4.79 14.18
C LYS A 122 0.16 -4.27 13.15
N ARG A 123 0.01 -4.58 11.86
CA ARG A 123 0.93 -4.16 10.79
C ARG A 123 0.89 -2.65 10.54
N GLU A 124 -0.29 -2.03 10.61
CA GLU A 124 -0.41 -0.59 10.43
C GLU A 124 0.17 0.17 11.63
N ALA A 125 -0.09 -0.29 12.85
CA ALA A 125 0.52 0.26 14.06
C ALA A 125 2.06 0.21 13.98
N LEU A 126 2.61 -0.94 13.58
CA LEU A 126 4.06 -1.10 13.38
C LEU A 126 4.60 -0.16 12.30
N ARG A 127 3.87 0.05 11.18
CA ARG A 127 4.27 1.00 10.12
C ARG A 127 4.33 2.43 10.61
N VAL A 128 3.32 2.87 11.36
CA VAL A 128 3.28 4.22 11.94
C VAL A 128 4.45 4.43 12.90
N GLU A 129 4.73 3.43 13.75
CA GLU A 129 5.83 3.50 14.70
C GLU A 129 7.20 3.54 13.99
N ILE A 130 7.42 2.68 12.99
CA ILE A 130 8.64 2.70 12.15
C ILE A 130 8.83 4.08 11.51
N LYS A 131 7.76 4.65 10.94
CA LYS A 131 7.81 5.96 10.30
C LYS A 131 8.15 7.08 11.27
N CYS A 132 7.66 7.01 12.50
CA CYS A 132 7.99 7.95 13.58
C CYS A 132 9.49 7.89 13.93
N ILE A 133 10.02 6.69 14.19
CA ILE A 133 11.44 6.49 14.50
C ILE A 133 12.33 6.95 13.35
N GLN A 134 11.98 6.59 12.11
CA GLN A 134 12.72 7.02 10.93
C GLN A 134 12.71 8.54 10.74
N SER A 135 11.65 9.22 11.18
CA SER A 135 11.59 10.69 11.15
C SER A 135 12.51 11.29 12.21
N ASN A 136 12.62 10.67 13.40
CA ASN A 136 13.57 11.08 14.44
C ASN A 136 15.03 10.83 14.02
N LEU A 137 15.29 9.72 13.31
CA LEU A 137 16.60 9.40 12.73
C LEU A 137 17.04 10.39 11.64
N LEU A 138 16.12 11.13 11.01
CA LEU A 138 16.50 12.21 10.09
C LEU A 138 17.18 13.37 10.83
N SER A 139 16.79 13.62 12.08
CA SER A 139 17.37 14.66 12.93
C SER A 139 18.63 14.18 13.66
N ASN A 140 18.70 12.90 14.03
CA ASN A 140 19.86 12.29 14.69
C ASN A 140 20.21 10.92 14.07
N PRO A 141 20.95 10.89 12.94
CA PRO A 141 21.21 9.65 12.18
C PRO A 141 22.09 8.62 12.91
N SER A 142 22.86 9.05 13.91
CA SER A 142 23.82 8.22 14.63
C SER A 142 23.30 7.70 15.96
N ASP A 143 22.02 7.91 16.27
CA ASP A 143 21.41 7.45 17.50
C ASP A 143 21.29 5.91 17.52
N ALA A 144 22.19 5.27 18.25
CA ALA A 144 22.24 3.81 18.37
C ALA A 144 20.96 3.23 18.97
N SER A 145 20.26 3.97 19.85
CA SER A 145 19.03 3.50 20.49
C SER A 145 17.87 3.46 19.48
N LEU A 146 17.73 4.51 18.67
CA LEU A 146 16.71 4.60 17.63
C LEU A 146 16.95 3.58 16.50
N LEU A 147 18.21 3.36 16.10
CA LEU A 147 18.57 2.34 15.11
C LEU A 147 18.26 0.92 15.59
N LEU A 148 18.54 0.61 16.86
CA LEU A 148 18.18 -0.68 17.45
C LEU A 148 16.66 -0.87 17.50
N GLN A 149 15.93 0.17 17.90
CA GLN A 149 14.48 0.13 17.96
C GLN A 149 13.86 -0.04 16.57
N GLU A 150 14.37 0.67 15.55
CA GLU A 150 13.96 0.48 14.15
C GLU A 150 14.15 -0.97 13.70
N LYS A 151 15.33 -1.55 13.96
CA LYS A 151 15.63 -2.95 13.61
C LYS A 151 14.67 -3.94 14.27
N LEU A 152 14.34 -3.73 15.54
CA LEU A 152 13.38 -4.56 16.27
C LEU A 152 11.97 -4.45 15.68
N LEU A 153 11.52 -3.23 15.34
CA LEU A 153 10.20 -3.02 14.74
C LEU A 153 10.10 -3.62 13.34
N LEU A 154 11.14 -3.49 12.52
CA LEU A 154 11.20 -4.13 11.20
C LEU A 154 11.10 -5.65 11.32
N SER A 155 11.81 -6.26 12.27
CA SER A 155 11.71 -7.71 12.54
C SER A 155 10.29 -8.11 12.93
N LYS A 156 9.64 -7.36 13.84
CA LYS A 156 8.24 -7.59 14.22
C LYS A 156 7.29 -7.44 13.04
N PHE A 157 7.52 -6.47 12.16
CA PHE A 157 6.72 -6.23 10.95
C PHE A 157 6.81 -7.42 9.99
N TRP A 158 8.02 -7.91 9.70
CA TRP A 158 8.22 -9.05 8.80
C TRP A 158 7.60 -10.33 9.36
N LYS A 159 7.75 -10.58 10.66
CA LYS A 159 7.11 -11.73 11.32
C LYS A 159 5.58 -11.66 11.23
N ALA A 160 4.98 -10.49 11.49
CA ALA A 160 3.54 -10.30 11.37
C ALA A 160 3.05 -10.52 9.92
N LYS A 161 3.84 -10.09 8.93
CA LYS A 161 3.54 -10.33 7.51
C LYS A 161 3.58 -11.82 7.16
N GLU A 162 4.57 -12.56 7.67
CA GLU A 162 4.69 -14.00 7.43
C GLU A 162 3.57 -14.80 8.11
N GLU A 163 3.16 -14.41 9.33
CA GLU A 163 1.99 -14.94 10.03
C GLU A 163 0.71 -14.74 9.21
N GLU A 164 0.49 -13.54 8.66
CA GLU A 164 -0.64 -13.22 7.77
C GLU A 164 -0.61 -14.06 6.49
N GLU A 165 0.54 -14.12 5.81
CA GLU A 165 0.69 -14.90 4.57
C GLU A 165 0.43 -16.39 4.83
N SER A 166 0.91 -16.92 5.96
CA SER A 166 0.68 -18.31 6.38
C SER A 166 -0.79 -18.57 6.70
N PHE A 167 -1.44 -17.66 7.41
CA PHE A 167 -2.88 -17.72 7.70
C PHE A 167 -3.70 -17.70 6.39
N LEU A 168 -3.38 -16.79 5.48
CA LEU A 168 -4.03 -16.70 4.17
C LEU A 168 -3.81 -17.97 3.36
N LYS A 169 -2.59 -18.52 3.30
CA LYS A 169 -2.29 -19.79 2.63
C LYS A 169 -3.06 -20.98 3.24
N LYS A 170 -3.17 -21.05 4.57
CA LYS A 170 -3.96 -22.10 5.26
C LYS A 170 -5.45 -21.98 5.00
N LYS A 171 -6.00 -20.77 5.01
CA LYS A 171 -7.40 -20.52 4.62
C LYS A 171 -7.66 -20.92 3.16
N ILE A 172 -6.66 -20.77 2.29
CA ILE A 172 -6.75 -21.25 0.90
C ILE A 172 -6.73 -22.79 0.83
N ALA A 173 -5.85 -23.46 1.58
CA ALA A 173 -5.68 -24.91 1.51
C ALA A 173 -6.84 -25.69 2.16
N HIS A 174 -7.38 -25.21 3.29
CA HIS A 174 -8.47 -25.87 4.01
C HIS A 174 -9.81 -25.87 3.25
N PHE A 175 -9.96 -25.02 2.23
CA PHE A 175 -11.17 -24.94 1.41
C PHE A 175 -11.07 -25.74 0.09
N LEU A 176 -9.91 -26.34 -0.21
CA LEU A 176 -9.67 -27.15 -1.42
C LEU A 176 -9.67 -28.67 -1.15
N ALA A 177 -9.93 -29.09 0.09
CA ALA A 177 -10.08 -30.48 0.51
C ALA A 177 -11.52 -30.71 0.97
#